data_AF-A0A962VJK5-F1
#
_entry.id   AF-A0A962VJK5-F1
#
_cell.length_a   1.000
_cell.length_b   1.000
_cell.length_c   1.000
_cell.angle_alpha   90.00
_cell.angle_beta   90.00
_cell.angle_gamma   90.00
#
_symmetry.space_group_name_H-M   'P 1'
#
loop_
_entity.id
_entity.type
_entity.pdbx_description
1 polymer ?
#
loop_
_entity_poly.entity_id
_entity_poly.type
_entity_poly.pdbx_seq_one_letter_code
_entity_poly.pdbx_strand_id
1 'polypeptide(L)'
;MPVAVLAVLATSGPATAADAEREALARLAHELEALAPLVDAAEAGAEPAERVRFRYDWLRRDIRRVREGVLEHAAADQAEPRRYDPLRGDYRR
;
A
#
# COMPACT_ATOMS: atom_id res chain seq x y z
N MET A 1 -23.75 14.81 -11.38
CA MET A 1 -23.59 14.66 -9.92
C MET A 1 -22.72 13.44 -9.64
N PRO A 2 -21.43 13.57 -9.31
CA PRO A 2 -20.69 12.42 -8.78
C PRO A 2 -20.11 12.73 -7.39
N VAL A 3 -20.60 12.01 -6.39
CA VAL A 3 -19.95 10.89 -5.69
C VAL A 3 -19.56 11.38 -4.30
N ALA A 4 -20.38 11.00 -3.32
CA ALA A 4 -20.12 11.25 -1.91
C ALA A 4 -18.90 10.42 -1.49
N VAL A 5 -17.82 11.11 -1.12
CA VAL A 5 -16.67 10.50 -0.45
C VAL A 5 -17.08 10.25 0.99
N LEU A 6 -17.28 8.98 1.35
CA LEU A 6 -17.49 8.58 2.73
C LEU A 6 -16.13 8.60 3.43
N ALA A 7 -15.86 9.66 4.20
CA ALA A 7 -14.71 9.72 5.08
C ALA A 7 -14.92 8.76 6.26
N VAL A 8 -14.24 7.63 6.26
CA VAL A 8 -14.15 6.76 7.43
C VAL A 8 -13.23 7.44 8.44
N LEU A 9 -13.80 7.95 9.54
CA LEU A 9 -13.01 8.37 10.70
C LEU A 9 -12.52 7.10 11.42
N ALA A 10 -11.26 6.73 11.18
CA ALA A 10 -10.56 5.79 12.05
C ALA A 10 -10.05 6.56 13.27
N THR A 11 -10.61 6.29 14.45
CA THR A 11 -10.07 6.80 15.72
C THR A 11 -8.85 5.97 16.11
N SER A 12 -7.69 6.31 15.56
CA SER A 12 -6.39 5.72 15.93
C SER A 12 -5.91 6.30 17.28
N GLY A 13 -5.58 5.43 18.24
CA GLY A 13 -4.85 5.80 19.46
C GLY A 13 -3.43 6.28 19.14
N PRO A 14 -2.57 6.54 20.14
CA PRO A 14 -1.21 7.04 19.88
C PRO A 14 -0.43 6.02 19.03
N ALA A 15 -0.19 6.37 17.77
CA ALA A 15 0.56 5.55 16.84
C ALA A 15 2.03 5.49 17.26
N THR A 16 2.58 4.29 17.31
CA THR A 16 4.03 4.11 17.47
C THR A 16 4.75 4.42 16.16
N ALA A 17 6.08 4.61 16.20
CA ALA A 17 6.86 4.80 14.97
C ALA A 17 6.68 3.64 13.97
N ALA A 18 6.56 2.41 14.47
CA ALA A 18 6.29 1.22 13.65
C ALA A 18 4.88 1.24 13.02
N ASP A 19 3.88 1.79 13.72
CA ASP A 19 2.53 1.94 13.15
C ASP A 19 2.51 2.97 12.02
N ALA A 20 3.23 4.09 12.19
CA ALA A 20 3.35 5.14 11.19
C ALA A 20 4.09 4.66 9.93
N GLU A 21 5.18 3.90 10.12
CA GLU A 21 5.91 3.25 9.02
C GLU A 21 5.00 2.27 8.26
N ARG A 22 4.25 1.43 8.98
CA ARG A 22 3.31 0.48 8.37
C ARG A 22 2.20 1.17 7.58
N GLU A 23 1.64 2.26 8.10
CA GLU A 23 0.64 3.05 7.38
C GLU A 23 1.23 3.65 6.10
N ALA A 24 2.46 4.17 6.16
CA ALA A 24 3.18 4.68 4.99
C ALA A 24 3.44 3.58 3.95
N LEU A 25 3.87 2.38 4.36
CA LEU A 25 4.08 1.24 3.45
C LEU A 25 2.78 0.73 2.83
N ALA A 26 1.69 0.67 3.60
CA ALA A 26 0.38 0.29 3.07
C ALA A 26 -0.13 1.32 2.04
N ARG A 27 0.08 2.61 2.31
CA ARG A 27 -0.23 3.68 1.37
C ARG A 27 0.62 3.58 0.11
N LEU A 28 1.92 3.34 0.23
CA LEU A 28 2.82 3.14 -0.90
C LEU A 28 2.36 1.98 -1.79
N ALA A 29 2.00 0.83 -1.19
CA ALA A 29 1.48 -0.32 -1.92
C ALA A 29 0.16 -0.01 -2.65
N HIS A 30 -0.69 0.83 -2.07
CA HIS A 30 -1.93 1.30 -2.71
C HIS A 30 -1.64 2.25 -3.88
N GLU A 31 -0.73 3.20 -3.71
CA GLU A 31 -0.33 4.14 -4.76
C GLU A 31 0.31 3.41 -5.95
N LEU A 32 1.13 2.38 -5.70
CA LEU A 32 1.69 1.52 -6.76
C LEU A 32 0.60 0.78 -7.55
N GLU A 33 -0.46 0.31 -6.88
CA GLU A 33 -1.62 -0.31 -7.55
C GLU A 33 -2.36 0.72 -8.42
N ALA A 34 -2.51 1.96 -7.92
CA ALA A 34 -3.17 3.04 -8.63
C ALA A 34 -2.44 3.48 -9.92
N LEU A 35 -1.17 3.05 -10.12
CA LEU A 35 -0.45 3.27 -11.38
C LEU A 35 -0.94 2.38 -12.53
N ALA A 36 -1.59 1.24 -12.25
CA ALA A 36 -2.06 0.31 -13.28
C ALA A 36 -2.88 0.99 -14.40
N PRO A 37 -3.93 1.79 -14.11
CA PRO A 37 -4.69 2.49 -15.15
C PRO A 37 -3.87 3.56 -15.90
N LEU A 38 -2.84 4.15 -15.29
CA LEU A 38 -1.96 5.10 -15.98
C LEU A 38 -1.08 4.38 -17.01
N VAL A 39 -0.62 3.17 -16.69
CA VAL A 39 0.12 2.30 -17.62
C VAL A 39 -0.79 1.87 -18.76
N ASP A 40 -2.05 1.52 -18.49
CA ASP A 40 -3.05 1.21 -19.53
C ASP A 40 -3.27 2.38 -20.49
N ALA A 41 -3.47 3.59 -19.95
CA ALA A 41 -3.67 4.79 -20.75
C ALA A 41 -2.44 5.12 -21.60
N ALA A 42 -1.24 4.96 -21.05
CA ALA A 42 0.01 5.17 -21.76
C ALA A 42 0.22 4.14 -22.89
N GLU A 43 -0.13 2.88 -22.67
CA GLU A 43 -0.05 1.83 -23.69
C GLU A 43 -1.07 2.06 -24.82
N ALA A 44 -2.28 2.51 -24.49
CA ALA A 44 -3.32 2.81 -25.47
C ALA A 44 -2.97 4.01 -26.38
N GLY A 45 -2.18 4.98 -25.86
CA GLY A 45 -1.71 6.13 -26.62
C GLY A 45 -0.39 5.92 -27.38
N ALA A 46 0.22 4.74 -27.29
CA ALA A 46 1.51 4.46 -27.91
C ALA A 46 1.39 4.28 -29.43
N GLU A 47 2.31 4.88 -30.19
CA GLU A 47 2.35 4.80 -31.66
C GLU A 47 2.75 3.40 -32.14
N PRO A 48 1.89 2.67 -32.89
CA PRO A 48 2.19 1.30 -33.33
C PRO A 48 3.38 1.22 -34.30
N ALA A 49 3.72 2.32 -34.97
CA ALA A 49 4.76 2.40 -35.99
C ALA A 49 6.17 2.72 -35.44
N GLU A 50 6.32 2.87 -34.13
CA GLU A 50 7.62 3.12 -33.51
C GLU A 50 8.56 1.92 -33.66
N ARG A 51 9.79 2.16 -34.15
CA ARG A 51 10.80 1.10 -34.33
C ARG A 51 11.26 0.48 -33.02
N VAL A 52 11.22 1.23 -31.92
CA VAL A 52 11.56 0.76 -30.57
C VAL A 52 10.31 0.85 -29.74
N ARG A 53 9.73 -0.32 -29.39
CA ARG A 53 8.52 -0.38 -28.59
C ARG A 53 8.85 -0.46 -27.10
N PHE A 54 8.22 0.40 -26.31
CA PHE A 54 8.25 0.31 -24.86
C PHE A 54 7.56 -0.97 -24.38
N ARG A 55 8.16 -1.66 -23.41
CA ARG A 55 7.70 -2.97 -22.89
C ARG A 55 6.77 -2.78 -21.70
N TYR A 56 5.52 -2.39 -21.98
CA TYR A 56 4.49 -2.20 -20.94
C TYR A 56 4.24 -3.47 -20.11
N ASP A 57 4.40 -4.65 -20.71
CA ASP A 57 4.33 -5.95 -20.02
C ASP A 57 5.37 -6.06 -18.90
N TRP A 58 6.60 -5.59 -19.15
CA TRP A 58 7.68 -5.61 -18.16
C TRP A 58 7.44 -4.58 -17.06
N LEU A 59 7.05 -3.36 -17.43
CA LEU A 59 6.74 -2.31 -16.46
C LEU A 59 5.66 -2.77 -15.46
N ARG A 60 4.56 -3.38 -15.94
CA ARG A 60 3.49 -3.91 -15.08
C ARG A 60 4.01 -4.97 -14.12
N ARG A 61 4.88 -5.87 -14.60
CA ARG A 61 5.48 -6.92 -13.78
C ARG A 61 6.37 -6.34 -12.69
N ASP A 62 7.17 -5.32 -13.03
CA ASP A 62 8.08 -4.69 -12.08
C ASP A 62 7.32 -3.90 -11.01
N ILE A 63 6.30 -3.11 -11.39
CA ILE A 63 5.42 -2.42 -10.43
C ILE A 63 4.79 -3.42 -9.46
N ARG A 64 4.27 -4.54 -9.98
CA ARG A 64 3.67 -5.59 -9.14
C ARG A 64 4.69 -6.20 -8.19
N ARG A 65 5.89 -6.52 -8.67
CA ARG A 65 6.96 -7.09 -7.84
C ARG A 65 7.37 -6.14 -6.71
N VAL A 66 7.50 -4.85 -7.00
CA VAL A 66 7.82 -3.84 -5.98
C VAL A 66 6.71 -3.77 -4.95
N ARG A 67 5.44 -3.73 -5.39
CA ARG A 67 4.28 -3.74 -4.49
C ARG A 67 4.23 -4.98 -3.60
N GLU A 68 4.47 -6.16 -4.16
CA GLU A 68 4.53 -7.42 -3.42
C GLU A 68 5.63 -7.40 -2.37
N GLY A 69 6.83 -6.92 -2.72
CA GLY A 69 7.94 -6.79 -1.75
C GLY A 69 7.65 -5.82 -0.60
N VAL A 70 6.96 -4.70 -0.88
CA VAL A 70 6.52 -3.74 0.15
C VAL A 70 5.51 -4.40 1.10
N LEU A 71 4.54 -5.14 0.56
CA LEU A 71 3.52 -5.83 1.38
C LEU A 71 4.13 -6.96 2.22
N GLU A 72 5.07 -7.71 1.66
CA GLU A 72 5.79 -8.77 2.37
C GLU A 72 6.59 -8.20 3.55
N HIS A 73 7.33 -7.12 3.33
CA HIS A 73 8.07 -6.44 4.39
C HIS A 73 7.15 -5.94 5.51
N ALA A 74 6.08 -5.22 5.16
CA ALA A 74 5.09 -4.73 6.13
C ALA A 74 4.33 -5.85 6.86
N ALA A 75 4.33 -7.08 6.32
CA ALA A 75 3.77 -8.26 6.98
C ALA A 75 4.79 -8.95 7.90
N ALA A 76 6.07 -9.00 7.52
CA ALA A 76 7.14 -9.55 8.35
C ALA A 76 7.29 -8.78 9.67
N ASP A 77 7.17 -7.45 9.64
CA ASP A 77 7.22 -6.62 10.85
C ASP A 77 6.07 -6.91 11.85
N GLN A 78 4.97 -7.53 11.40
CA GLN A 78 3.88 -7.97 12.29
C GLN A 78 4.16 -9.30 12.98
N ALA A 79 5.11 -10.10 12.48
CA ALA A 79 5.49 -11.37 13.07
C ALA A 79 6.40 -11.20 14.29
N GLU A 80 7.04 -10.03 14.44
CA GLU A 80 7.69 -9.66 15.70
C GLU A 80 6.60 -9.55 16.79
N PRO A 81 6.74 -10.27 17.93
CA PRO A 81 5.66 -10.37 18.90
C PRO A 81 5.25 -9.00 19.44
N ARG A 82 3.98 -8.62 19.23
CA ARG A 82 3.37 -7.55 20.02
C ARG A 82 3.49 -7.96 21.49
N ARG A 83 4.42 -7.35 22.22
CA ARG A 83 4.43 -7.42 23.68
C ARG A 83 3.20 -6.68 24.16
N TYR A 84 2.13 -7.43 24.42
CA TYR A 84 1.02 -6.92 25.17
C TYR A 84 1.50 -6.70 26.61
N ASP A 85 1.39 -5.47 27.12
CA ASP A 85 1.58 -5.23 28.54
C ASP A 85 0.55 -6.06 29.32
N PRO A 86 0.94 -6.70 30.43
CA PRO A 86 0.00 -7.45 31.24
C PRO A 86 -1.08 -6.49 31.77
N LEU A 87 -2.34 -6.84 31.53
CA LEU A 87 -3.49 -6.14 32.10
C LEU A 87 -3.30 -6.08 33.63
N ARG A 88 -3.12 -4.88 34.19
CA ARG A 88 -3.02 -4.69 35.65
C ARG A 88 -4.36 -5.03 36.27
N GLY A 89 -4.48 -6.27 36.75
CA GLY A 89 -5.70 -6.86 37.32
C GLY A 89 -6.09 -6.31 38.70
N ASP A 90 -6.15 -4.99 38.87
CA ASP A 90 -6.66 -4.37 40.09
C ASP A 90 -7.75 -3.34 39.75
N TYR A 91 -8.86 -3.85 39.22
CA TYR A 91 -10.04 -3.06 38.83
C TYR A 91 -11.15 -3.08 39.87
N ARG A 92 -10.87 -3.54 41.10
CA ARG A 92 -11.85 -3.61 42.18
C ARG A 92 -11.21 -3.24 43.50
N ARG A 93 -11.20 -1.94 43.80
CA ARG A 93 -11.21 -1.44 45.17
C ARG A 93 -12.58 -0.87 45.47
#